data_AF-S7J2A1-F1
#
_entry.id   AF-S7J2A1-F1
#
_cell.length_a   1.000
_cell.length_b   1.000
_cell.length_c   1.000
_cell.angle_alpha   90.00
_cell.angle_beta   90.00
_cell.angle_gamma   90.00
#
_symmetry.space_group_name_H-M   'P 1'
#
loop_
_entity.id
_entity.type
_entity.pdbx_description
1 polymer ?
#
loop_
_entity_poly.entity_id
_entity_poly.type
_entity_poly.pdbx_seq_one_letter_code
_entity_poly.pdbx_strand_id
1 'polypeptide(L)' 'MEEIPFEKAMQRLEEIVDLMNQPTTSLDASLALYEEADSLMRICDTRIRQVEQRVRELSERRHEDFFPSEEELSL' A
#
# COMPACT_ATOMS: atom_id res chain seq x y z
N MET A 1 -13.20 1.75 11.65
CA MET A 1 -11.88 1.16 11.90
C MET A 1 -10.88 2.18 11.39
N GLU A 2 -10.02 2.73 12.24
CA GLU A 2 -8.98 3.65 11.77
C GLU A 2 -8.01 2.86 10.89
N GLU A 3 -7.90 3.21 9.61
CA GLU A 3 -6.89 2.65 8.73
C GLU A 3 -5.51 3.14 9.17
N ILE A 4 -4.57 2.21 9.36
CA ILE A 4 -3.19 2.56 9.67
C ILE A 4 -2.59 3.27 8.44
N PRO A 5 -2.01 4.48 8.60
CA PRO A 5 -1.29 5.15 7.51
C PRO A 5 -0.14 4.30 6.96
N PHE A 6 0.12 4.40 5.66
CA PHE A 6 1.19 3.64 4.99
C PHE A 6 2.55 3.81 5.69
N GLU A 7 2.90 5.04 6.03
CA GLU A 7 4.18 5.38 6.66
C GLU A 7 4.29 4.72 8.05
N LYS A 8 3.18 4.65 8.79
CA LYS A 8 3.15 3.97 10.09
C LYS A 8 3.26 2.46 9.95
N ALA A 9 2.60 1.89 8.95
CA ALA A 9 2.70 0.46 8.67
C ALA A 9 4.14 0.06 8.28
N MET A 10 4.79 0.88 7.45
CA MET A 10 6.20 0.69 7.08
C MET A 10 7.15 0.84 8.27
N GLN A 11 6.98 1.88 9.09
CA GLN A 11 7.77 2.05 10.32
C GLN A 11 7.62 0.82 11.24
N ARG A 12 6.40 0.31 11.40
CA ARG A 12 6.17 -0.88 12.23
C ARG A 12 6.82 -2.14 11.64
N LEU A 13 6.81 -2.30 10.32
CA LEU A 13 7.51 -3.40 9.65
C LEU A 13 9.02 -3.35 9.91
N GLU A 14 9.64 -2.17 9.88
CA GLU A 14 11.06 -1.99 10.23
C GLU A 14 11.34 -2.41 11.68
N GLU A 15 10.51 -1.96 12.63
CA GLU A 15 10.61 -2.38 14.03
C GLU A 15 10.46 -3.90 14.21
N ILE A 16 9.55 -4.54 13.47
CA ILE A 16 9.37 -5.99 13.50
C ILE A 16 10.64 -6.70 13.03
N VAL A 17 11.27 -6.23 11.95
CA VAL A 17 12.54 -6.80 11.47
C VAL A 17 13.62 -6.69 12.53
N ASP A 18 13.74 -5.54 13.20
CA ASP A 18 14.70 -5.35 14.28
C ASP A 18 14.43 -6.30 15.45
N LEU A 19 13.17 -6.47 15.85
CA LEU A 19 12.76 -7.40 16.91
C LEU A 19 13.04 -8.86 16.55
N MET A 20 12.75 -9.28 15.32
CA MET A 20 13.00 -10.65 14.86
C MET A 20 14.50 -10.99 14.82
N ASN A 21 15.36 -10.00 14.64
CA ASN A 21 16.82 -10.18 14.64
C ASN A 21 17.43 -10.22 16.05
N GLN A 22 16.66 -9.94 17.10
CA GLN A 22 17.19 -10.02 18.46
C GLN A 22 17.39 -11.47 18.91
N PRO A 23 18.53 -11.80 19.54
CA PRO A 23 18.81 -13.16 20.02
C PRO A 23 17.89 -13.59 21.17
N THR A 24 17.19 -12.65 21.79
CA THR A 24 16.23 -12.87 22.88
C THR A 24 14.82 -13.18 22.39
N THR A 25 14.56 -13.09 21.09
CA THR A 25 13.23 -13.32 20.52
C THR A 25 12.93 -14.81 20.51
N SER A 26 11.94 -15.21 21.30
CA SER A 26 11.45 -16.58 21.37
C SER A 26 10.74 -17.01 20.08
N LEU A 27 10.62 -18.32 19.85
CA LEU A 27 9.92 -18.86 18.69
C LEU A 27 8.46 -18.38 18.60
N ASP A 28 7.74 -18.38 19.72
CA ASP A 28 6.34 -17.94 19.77
C ASP A 28 6.22 -16.43 19.46
N ALA A 29 7.17 -15.63 19.96
CA ALA A 29 7.23 -14.20 19.64
C ALA A 29 7.54 -13.97 18.16
N SER A 30 8.45 -14.75 17.56
CA SER A 30 8.75 -14.67 16.12
C SER A 30 7.52 -15.00 15.26
N LEU A 31 6.70 -15.97 15.66
CA LEU A 31 5.46 -16.29 14.95
C LEU A 31 4.46 -15.13 15.02
N ALA A 32 4.25 -14.57 16.21
CA ALA A 32 3.34 -13.43 16.38
C ALA A 32 3.80 -12.19 15.58
N LEU A 33 5.11 -11.90 15.59
CA LEU A 33 5.72 -10.82 14.81
C LEU A 33 5.52 -11.03 13.30
N TYR A 34 5.63 -12.27 12.83
CA TYR A 34 5.40 -12.61 11.43
C TYR A 34 3.93 -12.42 11.01
N GLU A 35 2.97 -12.85 11.85
CA GLU A 35 1.54 -12.64 11.60
C GLU A 35 1.16 -11.15 11.56
N GLU A 36 1.76 -10.35 12.45
CA GLU A 36 1.63 -8.90 12.42
C GLU A 36 2.21 -8.33 11.11
N ALA A 37 3.40 -8.78 10.71
CA ALA A 37 4.03 -8.34 9.46
C ALA A 37 3.20 -8.69 8.22
N ASP A 38 2.63 -9.89 8.11
CA ASP A 38 1.75 -10.26 6.98
C ASP A 38 0.55 -9.32 6.87
N SER A 39 -0.05 -9.00 8.02
CA SER A 39 -1.19 -8.07 8.08
C SER A 39 -0.82 -6.67 7.61
N LEU A 40 0.33 -6.15 8.07
CA LEU A 40 0.83 -4.83 7.66
C LEU A 40 1.22 -4.79 6.18
N MET A 41 1.84 -5.84 5.66
CA MET A 41 2.19 -5.95 4.24
C MET A 41 0.95 -5.90 3.35
N ARG A 42 -0.15 -6.55 3.74
CA ARG A 42 -1.43 -6.47 3.01
C ARG A 42 -2.02 -5.06 3.01
N ILE A 43 -1.91 -4.34 4.12
CA ILE A 43 -2.34 -2.93 4.21
C ILE A 43 -1.52 -2.08 3.23
N CYS A 44 -0.19 -2.25 3.23
CA CYS A 44 0.70 -1.54 2.33
C CYS A 44 0.38 -1.81 0.85
N ASP A 45 0.23 -3.08 0.46
CA ASP A 45 -0.13 -3.47 -0.92
C ASP A 45 -1.47 -2.86 -1.35
N THR A 46 -2.48 -2.92 -0.48
CA THR A 46 -3.79 -2.33 -0.74
C THR A 46 -3.67 -0.82 -0.97
N ARG A 47 -2.89 -0.12 -0.15
CA ARG A 47 -2.72 1.33 -0.26
C ARG A 47 -1.98 1.73 -1.53
N ILE A 48 -0.93 1.00 -1.90
CA ILE A 48 -0.19 1.23 -3.15
C ILE A 48 -1.14 1.07 -4.34
N ARG A 49 -1.90 -0.02 -4.41
CA ARG A 49 -2.87 -0.26 -5.50
C ARG A 49 -3.91 0.84 -5.61
N GLN A 50 -4.45 1.33 -4.49
CA GLN A 50 -5.39 2.45 -4.49
C GLN A 50 -4.77 3.71 -5.08
N VAL A 51 -3.53 4.02 -4.72
CA VAL A 51 -2.80 5.18 -5.24
C VAL A 51 -2.52 5.01 -6.73
N GLU A 52 -2.03 3.85 -7.17
CA GLU A 52 -1.77 3.54 -8.57
C GLU A 52 -3.03 3.64 -9.44
N GLN A 53 -4.15 3.08 -8.96
CA GLN A 53 -5.44 3.21 -9.62
C GLN A 53 -5.83 4.68 -9.77
N ARG A 54 -5.68 5.46 -8.69
CA ARG A 54 -6.03 6.87 -8.72
C ARG A 54 -5.17 7.67 -9.69
N VAL A 55 -3.87 7.37 -9.77
CA VAL A 55 -2.95 7.98 -10.74
C VAL A 55 -3.35 7.63 -12.17
N ARG A 56 -3.76 6.39 -12.43
CA ARG A 56 -4.24 5.95 -13.74
C ARG A 56 -5.49 6.71 -14.16
N GLU A 57 -6.52 6.75 -13.31
CA GLU A 57 -7.77 7.49 -13.58
C GLU A 57 -7.51 8.98 -13.89
N LEU A 58 -6.62 9.62 -13.13
CA LEU A 58 -6.27 11.02 -13.35
C LEU A 58 -5.49 11.24 -14.66
N SER A 59 -4.75 10.23 -15.10
CA SER A 59 -3.98 10.26 -16.35
C SER A 59 -4.88 10.04 -17.57
N GLU A 60 -5.81 9.08 -17.48
CA GLU A 60 -6.81 8.80 -18.51
C GLU A 60 -7.73 10.00 -18.72
N ARG A 61 -8.27 10.58 -17.63
CA ARG A 61 -9.09 11.79 -17.72
C ARG A 61 -8.34 12.95 -18.39
N ARG A 62 -7.06 13.14 -18.06
CA ARG A 62 -6.24 14.19 -18.70
C ARG A 62 -6.02 13.92 -20.19
N HIS A 63 -5.97 12.66 -20.60
CA HIS A 63 -5.85 12.28 -22.01
C HIS A 63 -7.13 12.64 -22.76
N GLU A 64 -8.30 12.30 -22.21
CA GLU A 64 -9.61 12.67 -22.74
C GLU A 64 -9.78 14.20 -22.84
N ASP A 65 -9.36 14.95 -21.81
CA ASP A 65 -9.41 16.41 -21.78
C ASP A 65 -8.59 17.09 -22.91
N PHE A 66 -7.55 16.43 -23.44
CA PHE A 66 -6.60 17.02 -24.40
C PHE A 66 -6.69 16.41 -25.81
N PHE A 67 -7.15 15.18 -25.90
CA PHE A 67 -7.42 14.46 -27.14
C PHE A 67 -8.82 13.83 -27.02
N PRO A 68 -9.87 14.66 -27.10
CA PRO A 68 -11.23 14.15 -27.10
C PRO A 68 -11.39 13.16 -28.25
N SER A 69 -12.09 12.07 -27.99
CA SER A 69 -12.34 11.05 -29.02
C SER A 69 -13.09 11.68 -30.20
N GLU A 70 -12.90 11.15 -31.42
CA GLU A 70 -13.57 11.69 -32.62
C GLU A 70 -15.11 11.71 -32.50
N GLU A 71 -15.70 10.86 -31.65
CA GLU A 71 -17.12 10.89 -31.32
C GLU A 71 -17.53 12.18 -30.58
N GLU A 72 -16.73 12.68 -29.63
CA GLU A 72 -17.01 13.92 -28.89
C GLU A 72 -16.80 15.18 -29.73
N LEU A 73 -15.89 15.14 -30.71
CA LEU A 73 -15.62 16.23 -31.65
C LEU A 73 -16.68 16.37 -32.76
N SER A 74 -17.61 15.40 -32.85
CA SER A 74 -18.63 15.32 -33.91
C SER A 74 -20.03 15.81 -33.50
N LEU A 75 -20.19 16.30 -32.26
CA LEU A 75 -21.38 17.00 -31.75
C LEU A 75 -21.31 18.51 -32.00
#